data_AF-A0AAW4YW17-F1
#
_entry.id   AF-A0AAW4YW17-F1
#
_cell.length_a   1.000
_cell.length_b   1.000
_cell.length_c   1.000
_cell.angle_alpha   90.00
_cell.angle_beta   90.00
_cell.angle_gamma   90.00
#
_symmetry.space_group_name_H-M   'P 1'
#
loop_
_entity.id
_entity.type
_entity.pdbx_description
1 polymer ?
#
loop_
_entity_poly.entity_id
_entity_poly.type
_entity_poly.pdbx_seq_one_letter_code
_entity_poly.pdbx_strand_id
1 'polypeptide(L)'
;MSYKTLASALILLLFLYGCAGPSRAPAPQEAPSPEQVEPATTPPPAAVSGTTREDRFWVPPHFASQDDEIHYYISRLADRRFIDVYGGEEHPRVWYIAAERLGQIGEPAVPMLYALIDTRNQYELMLVLYALQLATQDPQLMAQTGGDYVRLSETLSESANADNREIAQAWWERHGWRWQ
;
A
#
# COMPACT_ATOMS: atom_id res chain seq x y z
N MET A 1 14.95 -3.13 -63.62
CA MET A 1 13.99 -2.07 -63.24
C MET A 1 14.68 -1.26 -62.13
N SER A 2 15.41 -0.14 -62.31
CA SER A 2 15.17 1.13 -63.04
C SER A 2 13.78 1.70 -62.72
N TYR A 3 13.58 2.88 -62.11
CA TYR A 3 14.33 4.15 -62.12
C TYR A 3 14.15 4.99 -60.83
N LYS A 4 15.11 5.91 -60.60
CA LYS A 4 15.06 7.09 -59.72
C LYS A 4 13.91 8.05 -60.07
N THR A 5 13.43 8.85 -59.11
CA THR A 5 13.15 10.29 -59.31
C THR A 5 13.15 11.07 -57.99
N LEU A 6 14.12 11.98 -57.85
CA LEU A 6 14.03 13.21 -57.07
C LEU A 6 13.35 14.26 -57.96
N ALA A 7 12.44 15.07 -57.43
CA ALA A 7 12.08 16.36 -58.03
C ALA A 7 11.48 17.31 -56.98
N SER A 8 12.18 18.42 -56.80
CA SER A 8 11.84 19.61 -56.02
C SER A 8 10.63 20.37 -56.57
N ALA A 9 9.95 21.16 -55.75
CA ALA A 9 9.47 22.48 -56.15
C ALA A 9 9.16 23.38 -54.94
N LEU A 10 9.96 24.44 -54.86
CA LEU A 10 9.86 25.68 -54.09
C LEU A 10 8.67 26.53 -54.58
N ILE A 11 8.01 27.31 -53.71
CA ILE A 11 7.49 28.67 -54.00
C ILE A 11 7.28 29.43 -52.67
N LEU A 12 8.02 30.52 -52.52
CA LEU A 12 7.82 31.62 -51.57
C LEU A 12 6.64 32.50 -52.01
N LEU A 13 5.93 33.13 -51.05
CA LEU A 13 5.53 34.55 -51.17
C LEU A 13 5.10 35.16 -49.82
N LEU A 14 5.82 36.21 -49.44
CA LEU A 14 5.56 37.18 -48.36
C LEU A 14 4.48 38.18 -48.78
N PHE A 15 3.61 38.65 -47.87
CA PHE A 15 3.07 40.02 -47.74
C PHE A 15 2.31 40.07 -46.38
N LEU A 16 2.82 40.74 -45.33
CA LEU A 16 2.70 42.17 -44.97
C LEU A 16 1.32 42.60 -44.41
N TYR A 17 1.39 43.27 -43.26
CA TYR A 17 0.41 44.18 -42.59
C TYR A 17 -0.71 43.60 -41.70
N GLY A 18 -0.74 44.10 -40.46
CA GLY A 18 -1.86 43.95 -39.53
C GLY A 18 -1.56 44.33 -38.08
N CYS A 19 -1.01 45.52 -37.80
CA CYS A 19 -1.05 46.10 -36.45
C CYS A 19 -2.45 46.66 -36.18
N ALA A 20 -3.21 46.05 -35.27
CA ALA A 20 -4.40 46.64 -34.65
C ALA A 20 -4.46 46.17 -33.19
N GLY A 21 -4.30 47.11 -32.26
CA GLY A 21 -4.11 46.83 -30.83
C GLY A 21 -5.40 46.64 -30.02
N PRO A 22 -5.28 46.34 -28.72
CA PRO A 22 -6.41 46.44 -27.79
C PRO A 22 -6.49 47.84 -27.16
N SER A 23 -7.65 48.48 -27.32
CA SER A 23 -8.06 49.70 -26.64
C SER A 23 -8.04 49.53 -25.12
N ARG A 24 -7.39 50.46 -24.42
CA ARG A 24 -7.50 50.61 -22.96
C ARG A 24 -8.79 51.37 -22.64
N ALA A 25 -9.75 50.68 -22.04
CA ALA A 25 -10.92 51.30 -21.41
C ALA A 25 -10.61 51.65 -19.94
N PRO A 26 -11.24 52.70 -19.37
CA PRO A 26 -10.84 53.30 -18.10
C PRO A 26 -11.28 52.49 -16.89
N ALA A 27 -10.54 52.64 -15.79
CA ALA A 27 -10.82 52.00 -14.50
C ALA A 27 -12.12 52.52 -13.87
N PRO A 28 -13.01 51.63 -13.41
CA PRO A 28 -14.06 51.96 -12.44
C PRO A 28 -13.53 51.81 -11.00
N GLN A 29 -13.94 52.75 -10.16
CA GLN A 29 -13.55 52.89 -8.76
C GLN A 29 -13.98 51.71 -7.87
N GLU A 30 -13.13 51.52 -6.87
CA GLU A 30 -13.12 50.63 -5.72
C GLU A 30 -14.48 50.42 -5.03
N ALA A 31 -14.91 49.16 -4.95
CA ALA A 31 -15.84 48.67 -3.94
C ALA A 31 -15.03 47.81 -2.95
N PRO A 32 -15.27 47.90 -1.63
CA PRO A 32 -14.52 47.12 -0.66
C PRO A 32 -14.75 45.62 -0.91
N SER A 33 -13.67 44.90 -1.21
CA SER A 33 -13.67 43.44 -1.27
C SER A 33 -14.00 42.89 0.12
N PRO A 34 -14.95 41.96 0.26
CA PRO A 34 -15.09 41.20 1.49
C PRO A 34 -13.81 40.38 1.70
N GLU A 35 -13.31 40.43 2.93
CA GLU A 35 -12.20 39.66 3.49
C GLU A 35 -11.87 38.39 2.69
N GLN A 36 -10.65 38.34 2.17
CA GLN A 36 -10.03 37.07 1.82
C GLN A 36 -9.89 36.26 3.12
N VAL A 37 -10.84 35.37 3.37
CA VAL A 37 -10.66 34.28 4.32
C VAL A 37 -9.55 33.42 3.75
N GLU A 38 -8.35 33.62 4.30
CA GLU A 38 -7.21 32.74 4.14
C GLU A 38 -7.72 31.30 4.35
N PRO A 39 -7.59 30.37 3.37
CA PRO A 39 -7.97 29.00 3.62
C PRO A 39 -7.09 28.50 4.75
N ALA A 40 -7.74 28.22 5.89
CA ALA A 40 -7.11 27.59 7.03
C ALA A 40 -6.32 26.39 6.49
N THR A 41 -4.99 26.49 6.58
CA THR A 41 -4.10 25.37 6.30
C THR A 41 -4.53 24.28 7.26
N THR A 42 -5.24 23.27 6.75
CA THR A 42 -5.48 22.04 7.48
C THR A 42 -4.11 21.58 7.95
N PRO A 43 -3.86 21.43 9.26
CA PRO A 43 -2.59 20.88 9.72
C PRO A 43 -2.41 19.53 9.03
N PRO A 44 -1.18 19.19 8.56
CA PRO A 44 -0.92 17.89 7.96
C PRO A 44 -1.44 16.81 8.90
N PRO A 45 -2.04 15.71 8.36
CA PRO A 45 -2.55 14.63 9.19
C PRO A 45 -1.42 14.25 10.16
N ALA A 46 -1.71 14.35 11.46
CA ALA A 46 -0.73 14.13 12.50
C ALA A 46 0.02 12.84 12.18
N ALA A 47 1.34 12.95 11.98
CA ALA A 47 2.19 11.81 11.69
C ALA A 47 1.87 10.74 12.73
N VAL A 48 1.30 9.62 12.29
CA VAL A 48 1.04 8.47 13.16
C VAL A 48 2.40 8.07 13.70
N SER A 49 2.69 8.50 14.92
CA SER A 49 3.95 8.21 15.58
C SER A 49 3.89 6.73 15.94
N GLY A 50 4.40 5.90 15.02
CA GLY A 50 4.53 4.46 15.20
C GLY A 50 5.50 4.13 16.33
N THR A 51 5.74 2.85 16.54
CA THR A 51 6.76 2.34 17.46
C THR A 51 8.09 3.08 17.26
N THR A 52 8.75 3.46 18.37
CA THR A 52 10.06 4.14 18.34
C THR A 52 11.12 3.24 17.69
N ARG A 53 12.28 3.80 17.33
CA ARG A 53 13.37 3.00 16.75
C ARG A 53 13.82 1.88 17.70
N GLU A 54 13.77 2.11 19.01
CA GLU A 54 14.02 1.06 20.00
C GLU A 54 12.93 -0.01 19.97
N ASP A 55 11.66 0.39 19.85
CA ASP A 55 10.52 -0.54 19.77
C ASP A 55 10.54 -1.41 18.50
N ARG A 56 11.13 -0.94 17.39
CA ARG A 56 11.28 -1.69 16.12
C ARG A 56 11.89 -3.08 16.30
N PHE A 57 12.87 -3.17 17.20
CA PHE A 57 13.59 -4.40 17.50
C PHE A 57 13.27 -4.94 18.89
N TRP A 58 12.35 -4.28 19.60
CA TRP A 58 11.93 -4.74 20.90
C TRP A 58 11.01 -5.94 20.73
N VAL A 59 11.57 -7.09 21.09
CA VAL A 59 10.85 -8.34 21.30
C VAL A 59 10.82 -8.55 22.81
N PRO A 60 9.73 -9.07 23.40
CA PRO A 60 9.76 -9.53 24.77
C PRO A 60 11.02 -10.39 25.00
N PRO A 61 11.79 -10.14 26.06
CA PRO A 61 13.17 -10.63 26.18
C PRO A 61 13.31 -12.14 26.01
N HIS A 62 12.29 -12.92 26.36
CA HIS A 62 12.23 -14.36 26.09
C HIS A 62 10.79 -14.79 25.78
N PHE A 63 10.53 -15.24 24.54
CA PHE A 63 9.42 -16.17 24.30
C PHE A 63 9.83 -17.55 24.83
N ALA A 64 8.94 -18.23 25.54
CA ALA A 64 9.23 -19.58 26.05
C ALA A 64 9.10 -20.65 24.96
N SER A 65 8.38 -20.34 23.87
CA SER A 65 8.15 -21.20 22.71
C SER A 65 7.85 -20.37 21.45
N GLN A 66 7.88 -21.02 20.28
CA GLN A 66 7.42 -20.41 19.03
C GLN A 66 5.92 -20.09 19.08
N ASP A 67 5.11 -20.92 19.74
CA ASP A 67 3.70 -20.64 19.93
C ASP A 67 3.48 -19.33 20.71
N ASP A 68 4.26 -19.07 21.77
CA ASP A 68 4.17 -17.79 22.51
C ASP A 68 4.50 -16.58 21.62
N GLU A 69 5.48 -16.74 20.73
CA GLU A 69 5.86 -15.72 19.75
C GLU A 69 4.72 -15.44 18.77
N ILE A 70 4.08 -16.48 18.24
CA ILE A 70 2.92 -16.36 17.35
C ILE A 70 1.78 -15.65 18.10
N HIS A 71 1.43 -16.09 19.31
CA HIS A 71 0.36 -15.47 20.10
C HIS A 71 0.64 -13.99 20.38
N TYR A 72 1.89 -13.64 20.68
CA TYR A 72 2.28 -12.25 20.87
C TYR A 72 2.03 -11.43 19.62
N TYR A 73 2.53 -11.84 18.45
CA TYR A 73 2.36 -11.08 17.22
C TYR A 73 0.90 -11.06 16.73
N ILE A 74 0.15 -12.14 16.92
CA ILE A 74 -1.29 -12.18 16.69
C ILE A 74 -2.00 -11.09 17.51
N SER A 75 -1.68 -10.95 18.80
CA SER A 75 -2.28 -9.93 19.67
C SER A 75 -1.98 -8.48 19.25
N ARG A 76 -0.98 -8.27 18.37
CA ARG A 76 -0.56 -6.96 17.88
C ARG A 76 -1.15 -6.57 16.54
N LEU A 77 -1.79 -7.50 15.80
CA LEU A 77 -2.31 -7.23 14.45
C LEU A 77 -3.35 -6.09 14.42
N ALA A 78 -4.14 -5.92 15.48
CA ALA A 78 -5.10 -4.82 15.57
C ALA A 78 -4.48 -3.47 16.00
N ASP A 79 -3.24 -3.45 16.50
CA ASP A 79 -2.58 -2.24 17.01
C ASP A 79 -1.95 -1.44 15.87
N ARG A 80 -2.66 -0.40 15.41
CA ARG A 80 -2.21 0.50 14.33
C ARG A 80 -0.90 1.23 14.63
N ARG A 81 -0.44 1.26 15.89
CA ARG A 81 0.83 1.89 16.28
C ARG A 81 1.99 0.90 16.27
N PHE A 82 1.71 -0.39 16.19
CA PHE A 82 2.72 -1.45 16.13
C PHE A 82 3.28 -1.60 14.71
N ILE A 83 3.79 -0.48 14.20
CA ILE A 83 4.32 -0.30 12.86
C ILE A 83 5.63 0.45 12.92
N ASP A 84 6.48 0.20 11.95
CA ASP A 84 7.69 0.98 11.73
C ASP A 84 7.62 1.68 10.37
N VAL A 85 8.48 2.67 10.16
CA VAL A 85 8.58 3.42 8.90
C VAL A 85 10.02 3.43 8.41
N TYR A 86 10.21 3.14 7.12
CA TYR A 86 11.50 3.17 6.44
C TYR A 86 11.40 3.96 5.12
N GLY A 87 12.51 4.18 4.41
CA GLY A 87 12.50 4.88 3.11
C GLY A 87 12.67 6.40 3.17
N GLY A 88 12.98 6.97 4.35
CA GLY A 88 13.23 8.40 4.53
C GLY A 88 11.98 9.26 4.43
N GLU A 89 12.13 10.57 4.58
CA GLU A 89 11.00 11.52 4.58
C GLU A 89 10.33 11.66 3.22
N GLU A 90 11.08 11.49 2.12
CA GLU A 90 10.56 11.64 0.75
C GLU A 90 9.71 10.44 0.31
N HIS A 91 10.04 9.23 0.77
CA HIS A 91 9.39 7.98 0.37
C HIS A 91 9.14 7.05 1.57
N PRO A 92 8.34 7.49 2.57
CA PRO A 92 8.06 6.68 3.73
C PRO A 92 7.26 5.43 3.32
N ARG A 93 7.73 4.27 3.78
CA ARG A 93 7.07 2.98 3.62
C ARG A 93 6.80 2.40 4.98
N VAL A 94 5.58 1.92 5.17
CA VAL A 94 5.15 1.28 6.41
C VAL A 94 5.66 -0.16 6.45
N TRP A 95 6.24 -0.54 7.57
CA TRP A 95 6.60 -1.91 7.91
C TRP A 95 5.64 -2.41 8.99
N TYR A 96 4.76 -3.35 8.63
CA TYR A 96 3.75 -3.91 9.54
C TYR A 96 4.37 -5.02 10.39
N ILE A 97 5.03 -4.63 11.49
CA ILE A 97 5.91 -5.50 12.30
C ILE A 97 5.27 -6.86 12.60
N ALA A 98 4.03 -6.89 13.11
CA ALA A 98 3.35 -8.12 13.48
C ALA A 98 3.13 -9.07 12.29
N ALA A 99 2.60 -8.56 11.18
CA ALA A 99 2.31 -9.37 10.00
C ALA A 99 3.59 -9.90 9.34
N GLU A 100 4.63 -9.07 9.28
CA GLU A 100 5.96 -9.44 8.76
C GLU A 100 6.59 -10.56 9.59
N ARG A 101 6.50 -10.46 10.92
CA ARG A 101 7.04 -11.49 11.83
C ARG A 101 6.28 -12.80 11.74
N LEU A 102 4.95 -12.75 11.67
CA LEU A 102 4.12 -13.94 11.44
C LEU A 102 4.44 -14.59 10.07
N GLY A 103 4.66 -13.76 9.05
CA GLY A 103 5.13 -14.20 7.74
C GLY A 103 6.48 -14.91 7.78
N GLN A 104 7.44 -14.39 8.56
CA GLN A 104 8.76 -15.00 8.77
C GLN A 104 8.70 -16.31 9.56
N ILE A 105 7.75 -16.44 10.49
CA ILE A 105 7.52 -17.69 11.22
C ILE A 105 7.05 -18.79 10.26
N GLY A 106 6.23 -18.44 9.26
CA GLY A 106 5.86 -19.35 8.18
C GLY A 106 4.69 -20.27 8.53
N GLU A 107 4.78 -21.53 8.10
CA GLU A 107 3.74 -22.56 8.27
C GLU A 107 3.09 -22.59 9.67
N PRO A 108 3.83 -22.52 10.79
CA PRO A 108 3.25 -22.61 12.13
C PRO A 108 2.26 -21.48 12.47
N ALA A 109 2.40 -20.30 11.86
CA ALA A 109 1.49 -19.17 12.09
C ALA A 109 0.16 -19.30 11.34
N VAL A 110 0.10 -20.11 10.28
CA VAL A 110 -1.04 -20.20 9.35
C VAL A 110 -2.36 -20.53 10.06
N PRO A 111 -2.47 -21.51 10.98
CA PRO A 111 -3.74 -21.86 11.62
C PRO A 111 -4.31 -20.71 12.46
N MET A 112 -3.46 -20.00 13.20
CA MET A 112 -3.89 -18.87 14.01
C MET A 112 -4.32 -17.67 13.17
N LEU A 113 -3.64 -17.44 12.04
CA LEU A 113 -4.05 -16.41 11.09
C LEU A 113 -5.43 -16.72 10.49
N TYR A 114 -5.71 -17.98 10.12
CA TYR A 114 -7.04 -18.39 9.66
C TYR A 114 -8.11 -18.32 10.75
N ALA A 115 -7.77 -18.52 12.01
CA ALA A 115 -8.70 -18.31 13.12
C ALA A 115 -9.17 -16.84 13.23
N LEU A 116 -8.43 -15.88 12.65
CA LEU A 116 -8.77 -14.46 12.61
C LEU A 116 -9.34 -13.99 11.27
N ILE A 117 -9.52 -14.88 10.29
CA ILE A 117 -9.92 -14.49 8.92
C ILE A 117 -11.26 -13.73 8.88
N ASP A 118 -12.14 -13.98 9.85
CA ASP A 118 -13.47 -13.38 9.99
C ASP A 118 -13.54 -12.20 10.97
N THR A 119 -12.38 -11.65 11.39
CA THR A 119 -12.37 -10.43 12.21
C THR A 119 -13.19 -9.31 11.55
N ARG A 120 -13.87 -8.51 12.39
CA ARG A 120 -14.64 -7.33 11.97
C ARG A 120 -13.76 -6.09 11.83
N ASN A 121 -12.56 -6.11 12.40
CA ASN A 121 -11.61 -5.02 12.28
C ASN A 121 -10.93 -5.06 10.91
N GLN A 122 -11.26 -4.12 10.03
CA GLN A 122 -10.74 -4.12 8.65
C GLN A 122 -9.22 -3.95 8.56
N TYR A 123 -8.61 -3.24 9.50
CA TYR A 123 -7.15 -3.14 9.56
C TYR A 123 -6.50 -4.45 9.98
N GLU A 124 -7.05 -5.09 11.01
CA GLU A 124 -6.58 -6.41 11.46
C GLU A 124 -6.72 -7.44 10.34
N LEU A 125 -7.86 -7.46 9.66
CA LEU A 125 -8.10 -8.33 8.50
C LEU A 125 -7.07 -8.11 7.39
N MET A 126 -6.81 -6.84 7.03
CA MET A 126 -5.80 -6.49 6.02
C MET A 126 -4.43 -7.07 6.40
N LEU A 127 -4.04 -6.99 7.67
CA LEU A 127 -2.77 -7.55 8.15
C LEU A 127 -2.77 -9.08 8.29
N VAL A 128 -3.91 -9.70 8.64
CA VAL A 128 -4.08 -11.16 8.61
C VAL A 128 -3.85 -11.68 7.19
N LEU A 129 -4.48 -11.05 6.20
CA LEU A 129 -4.35 -11.44 4.79
C LEU A 129 -2.91 -11.26 4.31
N TYR A 130 -2.28 -10.13 4.65
CA TYR A 130 -0.87 -9.89 4.32
C TYR A 130 0.06 -10.94 4.95
N ALA A 131 -0.13 -11.22 6.24
CA ALA A 131 0.64 -12.25 6.94
C ALA A 131 0.42 -13.64 6.33
N LEU A 132 -0.80 -14.00 5.91
CA LEU A 132 -1.09 -15.26 5.23
C LEU A 132 -0.34 -15.38 3.90
N GLN A 133 -0.30 -14.32 3.10
CA GLN A 133 0.50 -14.32 1.87
C GLN A 133 1.98 -14.59 2.15
N LEU A 134 2.53 -14.01 3.21
CA LEU A 134 3.94 -14.24 3.57
C LEU A 134 4.15 -15.64 4.16
N ALA A 135 3.35 -16.03 5.15
CA ALA A 135 3.50 -17.28 5.89
C ALA A 135 3.28 -18.52 5.00
N THR A 136 2.38 -18.43 4.02
CA THR A 136 2.14 -19.53 3.07
C THR A 136 3.23 -19.69 2.02
N GLN A 137 4.20 -18.77 1.95
CA GLN A 137 5.42 -18.92 1.16
C GLN A 137 6.54 -19.64 1.94
N ASP A 138 6.25 -20.20 3.12
CA ASP A 138 7.18 -21.08 3.83
C ASP A 138 7.69 -22.19 2.89
N PRO A 139 9.02 -22.44 2.79
CA PRO A 139 9.56 -23.40 1.85
C PRO A 139 9.04 -24.84 2.02
N GLN A 140 8.79 -25.28 3.26
CA GLN A 140 8.27 -26.62 3.52
C GLN A 140 6.81 -26.70 3.11
N LEU A 141 6.02 -25.69 3.46
CA LEU A 141 4.62 -25.62 3.05
C LEU A 141 4.49 -25.55 1.52
N MET A 142 5.27 -24.70 0.85
CA MET A 142 5.29 -24.62 -0.61
C MET A 142 5.67 -25.95 -1.26
N ALA A 143 6.62 -26.70 -0.71
CA ALA A 143 6.96 -28.03 -1.21
C ALA A 143 5.76 -29.00 -1.08
N GLN A 144 5.01 -28.91 0.01
CA GLN A 144 3.83 -29.75 0.27
C GLN A 144 2.60 -29.35 -0.56
N THR A 145 2.45 -28.09 -0.94
CA THR A 145 1.33 -27.56 -1.73
C THR A 145 1.63 -27.53 -3.24
N GLY A 146 2.80 -27.99 -3.67
CA GLY A 146 3.20 -27.93 -5.09
C GLY A 146 3.47 -26.51 -5.57
N GLY A 147 3.87 -25.62 -4.67
CA GLY A 147 4.13 -24.20 -4.92
C GLY A 147 2.91 -23.29 -4.82
N ASP A 148 1.74 -23.82 -4.42
CA ASP A 148 0.54 -22.99 -4.18
C ASP A 148 0.64 -22.25 -2.84
N TYR A 149 0.34 -20.96 -2.84
CA TYR A 149 0.36 -20.08 -1.67
C TYR A 149 -0.69 -18.98 -1.82
N VAL A 150 -1.01 -18.28 -0.74
CA VAL A 150 -1.98 -17.18 -0.79
C VAL A 150 -1.37 -16.02 -1.57
N ARG A 151 -1.94 -15.71 -2.74
CA ARG A 151 -1.50 -14.61 -3.59
C ARG A 151 -2.58 -13.53 -3.66
N LEU A 152 -2.45 -12.51 -2.82
CA LEU A 152 -3.38 -11.38 -2.81
C LEU A 152 -3.29 -10.57 -4.09
N SER A 153 -4.31 -9.74 -4.32
CA SER A 153 -4.18 -8.61 -5.25
C SER A 153 -3.06 -7.67 -4.77
N GLU A 154 -2.35 -7.00 -5.70
CA GLU A 154 -1.15 -6.19 -5.38
C GLU A 154 -1.39 -5.04 -4.39
N THR A 155 -2.66 -4.72 -4.07
CA THR A 155 -3.01 -3.59 -3.22
C THR A 155 -3.28 -4.03 -1.79
N LEU A 156 -2.35 -3.69 -0.88
CA LEU A 156 -2.57 -3.80 0.57
C LEU A 156 -3.42 -2.63 1.07
N SER A 157 -4.75 -2.81 1.10
CA SER A 157 -5.70 -1.80 1.54
C SER A 157 -6.96 -2.43 2.15
N GLU A 158 -7.61 -1.72 3.07
CA GLU A 158 -8.87 -2.17 3.67
C GLU A 158 -9.98 -2.37 2.61
N SER A 159 -9.98 -1.61 1.51
CA SER A 159 -10.94 -1.76 0.41
C SER A 159 -10.79 -3.05 -0.38
N ALA A 160 -9.60 -3.66 -0.39
CA ALA A 160 -9.34 -4.92 -1.11
C ALA A 160 -9.60 -6.17 -0.24
N ASN A 161 -9.97 -5.99 1.03
CA ASN A 161 -10.09 -7.10 1.98
C ASN A 161 -11.11 -8.15 1.59
N ALA A 162 -12.24 -7.77 0.99
CA ALA A 162 -13.28 -8.73 0.60
C ALA A 162 -12.73 -9.74 -0.43
N ASP A 163 -12.21 -9.23 -1.54
CA ASP A 163 -11.61 -10.04 -2.61
C ASP A 163 -10.40 -10.85 -2.10
N ASN A 164 -9.54 -10.22 -1.30
CA ASN A 164 -8.37 -10.89 -0.73
C ASN A 164 -8.76 -11.99 0.28
N ARG A 165 -9.84 -11.82 1.03
CA ARG A 165 -10.40 -12.85 1.92
C ARG A 165 -10.90 -14.04 1.12
N GLU A 166 -11.60 -13.83 0.02
CA GLU A 166 -12.05 -14.91 -0.85
C GLU A 166 -10.87 -15.73 -1.39
N ILE A 167 -9.79 -15.06 -1.80
CA ILE A 167 -8.55 -15.73 -2.24
C ILE A 167 -7.96 -16.58 -1.11
N ALA A 168 -7.84 -16.02 0.09
CA ALA A 168 -7.29 -16.73 1.24
C ALA A 168 -8.18 -17.91 1.65
N GLN A 169 -9.49 -17.75 1.67
CA GLN A 169 -10.44 -18.84 1.98
C GLN A 169 -10.37 -19.96 0.95
N ALA A 170 -10.33 -19.63 -0.34
CA ALA A 170 -10.18 -20.63 -1.39
C ALA A 170 -8.89 -21.44 -1.25
N TRP A 171 -7.78 -20.81 -0.82
CA TRP A 171 -6.55 -21.54 -0.51
C TRP A 171 -6.72 -22.49 0.69
N TRP A 172 -7.40 -22.04 1.75
CA TRP A 172 -7.69 -22.85 2.93
C TRP A 172 -8.58 -24.05 2.62
N GLU A 173 -9.57 -23.89 1.76
CA GLU A 173 -10.41 -25.01 1.31
C GLU A 173 -9.59 -26.11 0.62
N ARG A 174 -8.54 -25.75 -0.11
CA ARG A 174 -7.66 -26.71 -0.81
C ARG A 174 -6.65 -27.37 0.12
N HIS A 175 -6.10 -26.64 1.09
CA HIS A 175 -4.90 -27.06 1.85
C HIS A 175 -5.10 -27.12 3.37
N GLY A 176 -6.18 -26.55 3.91
CA GLY A 176 -6.43 -26.39 5.34
C GLY A 176 -6.65 -27.69 6.10
N TRP A 177 -6.97 -28.79 5.41
CA TRP A 177 -7.09 -30.14 5.97
C TRP A 177 -5.81 -30.61 6.69
N ARG A 178 -4.67 -29.97 6.45
CA ARG A 178 -3.39 -30.25 7.11
C ARG A 178 -3.37 -29.90 8.60
N TRP A 179 -4.29 -29.06 9.05
CA TRP A 179 -4.40 -28.59 10.43
C TRP A 179 -5.73 -28.97 11.10
N GLN A 180 -6.40 -30.01 10.59
CA GLN A 180 -7.65 -30.55 11.13
C GLN A 180 -7.44 -31.87 11.88
#